data_AF-A0A838VZC4-F1
#
_entry.id   AF-A0A838VZC4-F1
#
_cell.length_a   1.000
_cell.length_b   1.000
_cell.length_c   1.000
_cell.angle_alpha   90.00
_cell.angle_beta   90.00
_cell.angle_gamma   90.00
#
_symmetry.space_group_name_H-M   'P 1'
#
loop_
_entity.id
_entity.type
_entity.pdbx_description
1 polymer ?
#
loop_
_entity_poly.entity_id
_entity_poly.type
_entity_poly.pdbx_seq_one_letter_code
_entity_poly.pdbx_strand_id
1 'polypeptide(L)' 'MEEGHNKVAVVTGSSSGIGREISLMLARNGFTTYATMRNLAKLMN' A
#
# COMPACT_ATOMS: atom_id res chain seq x y z
N MET A 1 -6.44 -26.27 6.97
CA MET A 1 -6.66 -24.85 6.62
C MET A 1 -5.76 -24.58 5.43
N GLU A 2 -6.30 -24.17 4.28
CA GLU A 2 -5.43 -23.70 3.19
C GLU A 2 -4.77 -22.41 3.66
N GLU A 3 -3.45 -22.40 3.82
CA GLU A 3 -2.68 -21.16 3.89
C GLU A 3 -2.75 -20.50 2.51
N GLY A 4 -3.85 -19.80 2.25
CA GLY A 4 -3.95 -18.92 1.09
C GLY A 4 -2.80 -17.92 1.17
N HIS A 5 -1.83 -18.01 0.26
CA HIS A 5 -0.74 -17.06 0.15
C HIS A 5 -1.33 -15.65 -0.03
N ASN A 6 -1.44 -14.89 1.07
CA ASN A 6 -1.83 -13.49 1.03
C ASN A 6 -0.78 -12.76 0.20
N LYS A 7 -1.17 -12.30 -0.99
CA LYS A 7 -0.27 -11.65 -1.92
C LYS A 7 0.26 -10.36 -1.29
N VAL A 8 1.57 -10.20 -1.30
CA VAL A 8 2.26 -9.02 -0.74
C VAL A 8 2.58 -8.04 -1.85
N ALA A 9 2.33 -6.76 -1.61
CA ALA A 9 2.69 -5.69 -2.53
C ALA A 9 3.47 -4.58 -1.82
N VAL A 10 4.56 -4.11 -2.43
CA VAL A 10 5.33 -2.94 -1.99
C VAL A 10 5.13 -1.82 -2.99
N VAL A 11 4.69 -0.66 -2.53
CA VAL A 11 4.40 0.50 -3.39
C VAL A 11 5.37 1.63 -3.05
N THR A 12 6.10 2.13 -4.04
CA THR A 12 6.98 3.30 -3.92
C THR A 12 6.25 4.57 -4.36
N GLY A 13 6.69 5.72 -3.85
CA GLY A 13 6.04 7.00 -4.16
C GLY A 13 4.61 7.12 -3.62
N SER A 14 4.28 6.42 -2.54
CA SER A 14 2.91 6.32 -1.99
C SER A 14 2.42 7.57 -1.23
N SER A 15 3.23 8.62 -1.15
CA SER A 15 2.92 9.84 -0.39
C SER A 15 1.77 10.69 -0.94
N SER A 16 1.38 10.50 -2.20
CA SER A 16 0.26 11.21 -2.86
C SER A 16 -0.03 10.64 -4.25
N GLY A 17 -1.11 11.12 -4.89
CA GLY A 17 -1.41 10.83 -6.29
C GLY A 17 -1.61 9.34 -6.55
N ILE A 18 -1.12 8.88 -7.72
CA ILE A 18 -1.32 7.51 -8.20
C ILE A 18 -0.77 6.46 -7.21
N GLY A 19 0.42 6.69 -6.65
CA GLY A 19 1.01 5.74 -5.69
C GLY A 19 0.17 5.54 -4.43
N ARG A 20 -0.51 6.60 -3.95
CA ARG A 20 -1.43 6.52 -2.82
C ARG A 20 -2.68 5.71 -3.17
N GLU A 21 -3.31 6.01 -4.31
CA GLU A 21 -4.54 5.32 -4.71
C GLU A 21 -4.29 3.84 -5.01
N ILE A 22 -3.17 3.51 -5.65
CA ILE A 22 -2.76 2.12 -5.87
C ILE A 22 -2.56 1.38 -4.54
N SER A 23 -1.92 2.01 -3.56
CA SER A 23 -1.72 1.42 -2.23
C SER A 23 -3.06 1.10 -1.55
N LEU A 24 -4.04 2.01 -1.63
CA LEU A 24 -5.37 1.82 -1.09
C LEU A 24 -6.14 0.72 -1.83
N MET A 25 -6.09 0.72 -3.16
CA MET A 25 -6.75 -0.26 -4.00
C MET A 25 -6.22 -1.68 -3.77
N LEU A 26 -4.91 -1.86 -3.63
CA LEU A 26 -4.30 -3.15 -3.29
C LEU A 26 -4.75 -3.63 -1.91
N ALA A 27 -4.71 -2.77 -0.89
CA ALA A 27 -5.14 -3.12 0.46
C ALA A 27 -6.62 -3.52 0.50
N ARG A 28 -7.50 -2.79 -0.20
CA ARG A 28 -8.93 -3.10 -0.34
C ARG A 28 -9.19 -4.43 -1.06
N ASN A 29 -8.29 -4.82 -1.97
CA ASN A 29 -8.38 -6.06 -2.75
C ASN A 29 -7.66 -7.26 -2.07
N GLY A 30 -7.38 -7.16 -0.77
CA GLY A 30 -6.87 -8.29 0.02
C GLY A 30 -5.36 -8.51 -0.07
N PHE A 31 -4.59 -7.54 -0.59
CA PHE A 31 -3.13 -7.61 -0.56
C PHE A 31 -2.61 -7.08 0.77
N THR A 32 -1.65 -7.78 1.36
CA THR A 32 -0.79 -7.20 2.41
C THR A 32 0.08 -6.13 1.75
N THR A 33 -0.22 -4.87 1.99
CA THR A 33 0.35 -3.75 1.24
C THR A 33 1.28 -2.90 2.11
N TYR A 34 2.52 -2.71 1.65
CA TYR A 34 3.50 -1.83 2.27
C TYR A 34 3.69 -0.57 1.41
N ALA A 35 3.24 0.56 1.94
CA ALA A 35 3.37 1.86 1.30
C ALA A 35 4.68 2.54 1.73
N THR A 36 5.55 2.85 0.76
CA THR A 36 6.86 3.50 1.02
C THR A 36 6.89 4.91 0.46
N MET A 37 7.49 5.83 1.23
CA MET A 37 7.66 7.23 0.89
C MET A 37 8.82 7.84 1.69
N ARG A 38 9.32 8.98 1.21
CA ARG A 38 10.41 9.71 1.87
C ARG A 38 9.96 10.55 3.06
N ASN A 39 8.75 11.12 3.00
CA ASN A 39 8.24 12.05 4.01
C ASN A 39 6.94 11.50 4.63
N LEU A 40 7.05 11.00 5.86
CA LEU A 40 5.92 10.46 6.63
C LEU A 40 4.96 11.54 7.12
N ALA A 41 5.41 12.80 7.29
CA ALA A 41 4.54 13.88 7.77
C ALA A 41 3.37 14.16 6.81
N LYS A 42 3.51 13.78 5.52
CA LYS A 42 2.44 13.92 4.52
C LYS A 42 1.25 12.97 4.77
N LEU A 43 1.35 12.01 5.70
CA LEU A 43 0.23 11.15 6.11
C LEU A 43 -0.80 11.86 7.00
N MET A 44 -0.38 12.91 7.72
CA MET A 44 -1.16 13.51 8.79
C MET A 44 -2.05 14.68 8.33
N ASN A 45 -2.02 15.01 7.04
CA ASN A 45 -2.73 16.13 6.44
C ASN A 45 -3.85 15.65 5.50
#